data_AF-A0A089VH75-F1
#
_entry.id   AF-A0A089VH75-F1
#
_cell.length_a   1.000
_cell.length_b   1.000
_cell.length_c   1.000
_cell.angle_alpha   90.00
_cell.angle_beta   90.00
_cell.angle_gamma   90.00
#
_symmetry.space_group_name_H-M   'P 1'
#
loop_
_entity.id
_entity.type
_entity.pdbx_description
1 polymer ?
#
loop_
_entity_poly.entity_id
_entity_poly.type
_entity_poly.pdbx_seq_one_letter_code
_entity_poly.pdbx_strand_id
1 'polypeptide(L)'
;DVSEKHGCGPAVPEKAVRFSFTVMTIAVPHNKDNIRIFEESKPNSELCCKPLCLMLADESDHETLTAILSPLIAEREDMKSSELLLELGGILRTFKFVFRGTGYDEKLVREVEGLEASGSVYICTLCDSTRLEASQNIVFHSITRSHTENLERYEMWRSNSHHESADDLRDRVKGVSAKPFIETLPSIDALHCDIGNAAEFFKIFQLEIGEVYKNPDASKEERKRWQSTLDKHLRKKMNLKPIMRMNGNFARKLMAHETVEAVCELIRSEERRVALRELMDLYLKMKPVWRSSCPAKECPELLCQYSFNSQRFAELLSTKFKYRYEGKITNYFHKTLAHVPEII
;
A
#
# COMPACT_ATOMS: atom_id res chain seq x y z
N ASP A 1 15.42 -12.53 4.85
CA ASP A 1 16.45 -13.23 5.63
C ASP A 1 16.02 -14.68 5.80
N VAL A 2 16.26 -15.49 4.77
CA VAL A 2 16.01 -16.94 4.78
C VAL A 2 17.35 -17.61 4.50
N SER A 3 18.07 -18.03 5.54
CA SER A 3 19.45 -18.51 5.39
C SER A 3 19.56 -19.74 4.49
N GLU A 4 20.56 -19.73 3.62
CA GLU A 4 20.90 -20.88 2.80
C GLU A 4 21.47 -22.00 3.68
N LYS A 5 21.14 -23.25 3.35
CA LYS A 5 21.68 -24.43 4.05
C LYS A 5 22.89 -24.96 3.29
N HIS A 6 23.88 -25.50 4.01
CA HIS A 6 24.88 -26.36 3.39
C HIS A 6 24.22 -27.58 2.72
N GLY A 7 24.78 -28.04 1.60
CA GLY A 7 24.30 -29.22 0.90
C GLY A 7 24.80 -29.33 -0.53
N CYS A 8 24.28 -30.31 -1.28
CA CYS A 8 24.65 -30.59 -2.67
C CYS A 8 23.78 -29.83 -3.70
N GLY A 9 22.87 -28.96 -3.25
CA GLY A 9 21.95 -28.22 -4.12
C GLY A 9 22.64 -27.07 -4.88
N PRO A 10 21.92 -26.44 -5.84
CA PRO A 10 22.42 -25.21 -6.45
C PRO A 10 22.54 -24.11 -5.39
N ALA A 11 23.42 -23.14 -5.64
CA ALA A 11 23.46 -21.92 -4.85
C ALA A 11 22.11 -21.19 -5.01
N VAL A 12 21.49 -20.83 -3.89
CA VAL A 12 20.18 -20.17 -3.85
C VAL A 12 20.27 -18.85 -3.09
N PRO A 13 19.46 -17.83 -3.44
CA PRO A 13 19.44 -16.58 -2.69
C PRO A 13 18.92 -16.82 -1.26
N GLU A 14 19.41 -16.03 -0.30
CA GLU A 14 18.93 -16.05 1.09
C GLU A 14 17.57 -15.33 1.28
N LYS A 15 16.68 -15.55 0.33
CA LYS A 15 15.35 -14.95 0.21
C LYS A 15 14.35 -16.01 -0.23
N ALA A 16 13.08 -15.74 0.02
CA ALA A 16 12.01 -16.61 -0.42
C ALA A 16 10.81 -15.78 -0.88
N VAL A 17 10.11 -16.28 -1.89
CA VAL A 17 8.81 -15.79 -2.32
C VAL A 17 7.77 -16.84 -1.99
N ARG A 18 6.62 -16.39 -1.49
CA ARG A 18 5.49 -17.24 -1.13
C ARG A 18 4.25 -16.75 -1.86
N PHE A 19 3.76 -17.53 -2.81
CA PHE A 19 2.46 -17.29 -3.42
C PHE A 19 1.40 -18.07 -2.65
N SER A 20 0.33 -17.40 -2.22
CA SER A 20 -0.71 -17.96 -1.35
C SER A 20 -2.08 -17.45 -1.78
N PHE A 21 -3.14 -18.13 -1.36
CA PHE A 21 -4.52 -17.67 -1.58
C PHE A 21 -5.38 -17.89 -0.36
N THR A 22 -6.47 -17.12 -0.27
CA THR A 22 -7.50 -17.24 0.76
C THR A 22 -8.85 -17.29 0.08
N VAL A 23 -9.70 -18.25 0.47
CA VAL A 23 -11.10 -18.24 0.03
C VAL A 23 -11.85 -17.22 0.88
N MET A 24 -12.15 -16.06 0.31
CA MET A 24 -12.73 -14.95 1.06
C MET A 24 -14.24 -15.12 1.31
N THR A 25 -14.98 -15.44 0.24
CA THR A 25 -16.44 -15.66 0.31
C THR A 25 -16.86 -16.74 -0.67
N ILE A 26 -17.95 -17.42 -0.37
CA ILE A 26 -18.66 -18.29 -1.32
C ILE A 26 -20.11 -17.83 -1.36
N ALA A 27 -20.63 -17.60 -2.56
CA ALA A 27 -22.00 -17.18 -2.77
C ALA A 27 -22.68 -18.08 -3.82
N VAL A 28 -24.00 -18.24 -3.68
CA VAL A 28 -24.84 -18.97 -4.61
C VAL A 28 -25.86 -18.02 -5.24
N PRO A 29 -26.06 -18.06 -6.57
CA PRO A 29 -27.16 -17.33 -7.19
C PRO A 29 -28.50 -17.86 -6.68
N HIS A 30 -29.36 -16.98 -6.20
CA HIS A 30 -30.73 -17.30 -5.81
C HIS A 30 -31.67 -16.19 -6.30
N ASN A 31 -32.57 -16.53 -7.21
CA ASN A 31 -33.40 -15.57 -7.94
C ASN A 31 -32.56 -14.51 -8.69
N LYS A 32 -32.71 -13.22 -8.35
CA LYS A 32 -31.97 -12.10 -8.96
C LYS A 32 -30.72 -11.68 -8.15
N ASP A 33 -30.50 -12.28 -6.98
CA ASP A 33 -29.43 -11.90 -6.06
C ASP A 33 -28.43 -13.05 -5.83
N ASN A 34 -27.26 -12.72 -5.30
CA ASN A 34 -26.28 -13.69 -4.83
C ASN A 34 -26.35 -13.79 -3.30
N ILE A 35 -26.70 -14.97 -2.79
CA ILE A 35 -26.72 -15.23 -1.34
C ILE A 35 -25.34 -15.73 -0.92
N ARG A 36 -24.70 -15.00 0.00
CA ARG A 36 -23.42 -15.39 0.59
C ARG A 36 -23.64 -16.53 1.60
N ILE A 37 -23.04 -17.68 1.36
CA ILE A 37 -23.15 -18.89 2.20
C ILE A 37 -21.90 -19.15 3.04
N PHE A 38 -20.77 -18.52 2.69
CA PHE A 38 -19.54 -18.54 3.46
C PHE A 38 -18.85 -17.17 3.36
N GLU A 39 -18.25 -16.74 4.46
CA GLU A 39 -17.39 -15.57 4.57
C GLU A 39 -16.29 -15.86 5.58
N GLU A 40 -15.04 -15.60 5.21
CA GLU A 40 -13.92 -15.76 6.12
C GLU A 40 -13.98 -14.70 7.23
N SER A 41 -14.18 -15.16 8.45
CA SER A 41 -14.31 -14.31 9.64
C SER A 41 -13.02 -13.55 9.99
N LYS A 42 -11.85 -14.09 9.65
CA LYS A 42 -10.54 -13.52 9.95
C LYS A 42 -9.65 -13.56 8.70
N PRO A 43 -9.93 -12.72 7.69
CA PRO A 43 -9.31 -12.83 6.35
C PRO A 43 -7.79 -12.62 6.32
N ASN A 44 -7.21 -12.09 7.40
CA ASN A 44 -5.78 -11.85 7.56
C ASN A 44 -5.12 -12.84 8.54
N SER A 45 -5.80 -13.92 8.93
CA SER A 45 -5.20 -14.96 9.78
C SER A 45 -4.27 -15.87 8.98
N GLU A 46 -3.19 -16.29 9.62
CA GLU A 46 -2.32 -17.36 9.17
C GLU A 46 -3.06 -18.68 8.89
N LEU A 47 -4.22 -18.90 9.52
CA LEU A 47 -5.02 -20.12 9.37
C LEU A 47 -5.77 -20.20 8.04
N CYS A 48 -6.13 -19.05 7.44
CA CYS A 48 -6.90 -19.00 6.20
C CYS A 48 -6.02 -18.79 4.95
N CYS A 49 -4.79 -18.30 5.13
CA CYS A 49 -3.84 -18.06 4.05
C CYS A 49 -3.14 -19.35 3.61
N LYS A 50 -3.70 -20.02 2.60
CA LYS A 50 -3.24 -21.31 2.10
C LYS A 50 -2.02 -21.12 1.19
N PRO A 51 -0.86 -21.72 1.50
CA PRO A 51 0.31 -21.64 0.61
C PRO A 51 0.05 -22.43 -0.67
N LEU A 52 0.41 -21.86 -1.83
CA LEU A 52 0.27 -22.48 -3.14
C LEU A 52 1.64 -22.74 -3.78
N CYS A 53 2.56 -21.78 -3.69
CA CYS A 53 3.94 -21.93 -4.18
C CYS A 53 4.94 -21.31 -3.21
N LEU A 54 6.02 -22.03 -2.96
CA LEU A 54 7.14 -21.63 -2.12
C LEU A 54 8.41 -21.73 -2.96
N MET A 55 9.15 -20.64 -3.10
CA MET A 55 10.40 -20.62 -3.86
C MET A 55 11.50 -19.91 -3.10
N LEU A 56 12.73 -20.40 -3.23
CA LEU A 56 13.94 -19.71 -2.79
C LEU A 56 14.42 -18.82 -3.93
N ALA A 57 13.80 -17.64 -4.04
CA ALA A 57 14.06 -16.66 -5.07
C ALA A 57 14.00 -15.25 -4.47
N ASP A 58 14.61 -14.28 -5.15
CA ASP A 58 14.41 -12.87 -4.87
C ASP A 58 13.21 -12.37 -5.67
N GLU A 59 12.28 -11.65 -5.04
CA GLU A 59 11.15 -11.04 -5.76
C GLU A 59 11.59 -9.98 -6.78
N SER A 60 12.84 -9.50 -6.67
CA SER A 60 13.44 -8.55 -7.60
C SER A 60 14.21 -9.21 -8.75
N ASP A 61 14.32 -10.55 -8.76
CA ASP A 61 14.80 -11.31 -9.92
C ASP A 61 13.59 -11.65 -10.78
N HIS A 62 13.32 -10.80 -11.77
CA HIS A 62 12.12 -10.86 -12.59
C HIS A 62 12.09 -12.14 -13.43
N GLU A 63 13.23 -12.57 -13.97
CA GLU A 63 13.37 -13.77 -14.78
C GLU A 63 13.02 -15.02 -13.97
N THR A 64 13.59 -15.18 -12.77
CA THR A 64 13.28 -16.33 -11.91
C THR A 64 11.83 -16.28 -11.43
N LEU A 65 11.34 -15.10 -11.03
CA LEU A 65 9.97 -14.92 -10.54
C LEU A 65 8.94 -15.29 -11.61
N THR A 66 9.10 -14.79 -12.84
CA THR A 66 8.18 -15.08 -13.95
C THR A 66 8.28 -16.52 -14.42
N ALA A 67 9.47 -17.11 -14.46
CA ALA A 67 9.64 -18.51 -14.81
C ALA A 67 8.90 -19.45 -13.85
N ILE A 68 8.90 -19.15 -12.55
CA ILE A 68 8.23 -19.98 -11.54
C ILE A 68 6.73 -19.68 -11.44
N LEU A 69 6.31 -18.41 -11.52
CA LEU A 69 4.90 -18.05 -11.32
C LEU A 69 4.04 -18.13 -12.59
N SER A 70 4.61 -18.02 -13.79
CA SER A 70 3.81 -18.03 -15.03
C SER A 70 2.90 -19.26 -15.22
N PRO A 71 3.26 -20.49 -14.80
CA PRO A 71 2.33 -21.62 -14.85
C PRO A 71 1.09 -21.41 -13.98
N LEU A 72 1.25 -20.86 -12.76
CA LEU A 72 0.12 -20.55 -11.87
C LEU A 72 -0.76 -19.45 -12.43
N ILE A 73 -0.18 -18.47 -13.13
CA ILE A 73 -0.95 -17.43 -13.80
C ILE A 73 -1.73 -18.01 -14.98
N ALA A 74 -1.15 -18.91 -15.77
CA ALA A 74 -1.86 -19.60 -16.84
C ALA A 74 -3.05 -20.41 -16.29
N GLU A 75 -2.84 -21.20 -15.24
CA GLU A 75 -3.93 -21.93 -14.56
C GLU A 75 -5.02 -20.98 -14.05
N ARG A 76 -4.64 -19.85 -13.44
CA ARG A 76 -5.59 -18.81 -12.98
C ARG A 76 -6.42 -18.27 -14.13
N GLU A 77 -5.82 -17.94 -15.27
CA GLU A 77 -6.54 -17.41 -16.43
C GLU A 77 -7.51 -18.43 -17.02
N ASP A 78 -7.10 -19.69 -17.14
CA ASP A 78 -7.98 -20.77 -17.60
C ASP A 78 -9.18 -20.94 -16.65
N MET A 79 -8.92 -20.89 -15.34
CA MET A 79 -9.96 -21.01 -14.31
C MET A 79 -10.96 -19.84 -14.30
N LYS A 80 -10.57 -18.63 -14.73
CA LYS A 80 -11.48 -17.47 -14.81
C LYS A 80 -12.63 -17.67 -15.80
N SER A 81 -12.42 -18.49 -16.84
CA SER A 81 -13.39 -18.78 -17.89
C SER A 81 -13.99 -20.19 -17.80
N SER A 82 -13.63 -20.95 -16.75
CA SER A 82 -14.03 -22.34 -16.56
C SER A 82 -14.97 -22.53 -15.36
N GLU A 83 -15.61 -23.70 -15.31
CA GLU A 83 -16.43 -24.16 -14.20
C GLU A 83 -15.83 -25.43 -13.60
N LEU A 84 -15.68 -25.47 -12.27
CA LEU A 84 -15.24 -26.68 -11.56
C LEU A 84 -16.46 -27.46 -11.07
N LEU A 85 -16.62 -28.70 -11.55
CA LEU A 85 -17.56 -29.65 -10.97
C LEU A 85 -16.88 -30.44 -9.85
N LEU A 86 -17.44 -30.38 -8.64
CA LEU A 86 -16.92 -31.05 -7.46
C LEU A 86 -18.05 -31.71 -6.68
N GLU A 87 -17.90 -33.00 -6.36
CA GLU A 87 -18.85 -33.72 -5.53
C GLU A 87 -18.67 -33.37 -4.05
N LEU A 88 -19.71 -32.85 -3.42
CA LEU A 88 -19.72 -32.47 -2.00
C LEU A 88 -20.94 -33.07 -1.32
N GLY A 89 -20.70 -33.97 -0.35
CA GLY A 89 -21.78 -34.63 0.39
C GLY A 89 -22.71 -35.46 -0.50
N GLY A 90 -22.18 -36.11 -1.54
CA GLY A 90 -22.95 -36.93 -2.49
C GLY A 90 -23.68 -36.14 -3.59
N ILE A 91 -23.47 -34.82 -3.67
CA ILE A 91 -24.10 -33.96 -4.68
C ILE A 91 -23.02 -33.27 -5.50
N LEU A 92 -23.10 -33.40 -6.83
CA LEU A 92 -22.22 -32.68 -7.74
C LEU A 92 -22.57 -31.18 -7.73
N ARG A 93 -21.60 -30.34 -7.40
CA ARG A 93 -21.74 -28.88 -7.32
C ARG A 93 -20.81 -28.21 -8.34
N THR A 94 -21.28 -27.11 -8.91
CA THR A 94 -20.51 -26.32 -9.88
C THR A 94 -20.00 -25.04 -9.23
N PHE A 95 -18.72 -24.74 -9.40
CA PHE A 95 -18.06 -23.56 -8.86
C PHE A 95 -17.45 -22.70 -9.97
N LYS A 96 -17.58 -21.38 -9.81
CA LYS A 96 -16.83 -20.36 -10.57
C LYS A 96 -15.91 -19.63 -9.63
N PHE A 97 -14.74 -19.24 -10.13
CA PHE A 97 -13.73 -18.54 -9.34
C PHE A 97 -13.61 -17.09 -9.78
N VAL A 98 -13.50 -16.19 -8.79
CA VAL A 98 -13.14 -14.80 -9.00
C VAL A 98 -11.88 -14.53 -8.21
N PHE A 99 -10.76 -14.33 -8.90
CA PHE A 99 -9.47 -14.10 -8.27
C PHE A 99 -9.21 -12.61 -8.11
N ARG A 100 -9.01 -12.16 -6.87
CA ARG A 100 -8.69 -10.76 -6.54
C ARG A 100 -7.28 -10.68 -5.98
N GLY A 101 -6.33 -10.25 -6.80
CA GLY A 101 -4.92 -10.09 -6.40
C GLY A 101 -4.70 -8.81 -5.59
N THR A 102 -4.95 -8.85 -4.27
CA THR A 102 -4.84 -7.68 -3.37
C THR A 102 -3.73 -7.80 -2.32
N GLY A 103 -3.17 -9.00 -2.12
CA GLY A 103 -2.21 -9.30 -1.06
C GLY A 103 -0.76 -8.94 -1.38
N TYR A 104 -0.54 -7.91 -2.21
CA TYR A 104 0.78 -7.52 -2.71
C TYR A 104 1.16 -6.14 -2.16
N ASP A 105 2.40 -5.97 -1.73
CA ASP A 105 2.90 -4.64 -1.40
C ASP A 105 3.09 -3.80 -2.67
N GLU A 106 3.21 -2.48 -2.52
CA GLU A 106 3.35 -1.60 -3.69
C GLU A 106 4.59 -1.92 -4.54
N LYS A 107 5.67 -2.45 -3.94
CA LYS A 107 6.88 -2.79 -4.68
C LYS A 107 6.58 -3.93 -5.65
N LEU A 108 5.97 -5.00 -5.17
CA LEU A 108 5.61 -6.16 -5.98
C LEU A 108 4.52 -5.81 -6.99
N VAL A 109 3.50 -5.01 -6.64
CA VAL A 109 2.49 -4.54 -7.60
C VAL A 109 3.16 -3.84 -8.78
N ARG A 110 4.10 -2.92 -8.51
CA ARG A 110 4.80 -2.20 -9.58
C ARG A 110 5.60 -3.14 -10.48
N GLU A 111 6.30 -4.10 -9.88
CA GLU A 111 7.08 -5.11 -10.61
C GLU A 111 6.21 -5.96 -11.54
N VAL A 112 5.08 -6.48 -11.04
CA VAL A 112 4.25 -7.44 -11.79
C VAL A 112 3.27 -6.78 -12.76
N GLU A 113 2.93 -5.50 -12.54
CA GLU A 113 2.10 -4.68 -13.43
C GLU A 113 2.93 -3.78 -14.38
N GLY A 114 4.24 -3.98 -14.45
CA GLY A 114 5.11 -3.30 -15.41
C GLY A 114 5.30 -1.80 -15.18
N LEU A 115 5.07 -1.34 -13.95
CA LEU A 115 5.18 0.06 -13.55
C LEU A 115 6.61 0.35 -13.09
N GLU A 116 7.06 1.59 -13.29
CA GLU A 116 8.29 2.06 -12.66
C GLU A 116 8.27 1.92 -11.13
N ALA A 117 9.45 1.77 -10.53
CA ALA A 117 9.60 1.61 -9.09
C ALA A 117 9.01 2.79 -8.28
N SER A 118 8.79 2.59 -6.97
CA SER A 118 8.07 3.52 -6.08
C SER A 118 8.66 4.94 -5.98
N GLY A 119 9.93 5.12 -6.37
CA GLY A 119 10.61 6.41 -6.46
C GLY A 119 10.28 7.22 -7.72
N SER A 120 9.49 6.68 -8.65
CA SER A 120 9.07 7.34 -9.88
C SER A 120 8.36 8.67 -9.63
N VAL A 121 8.34 9.50 -10.68
CA VAL A 121 7.44 10.65 -10.81
C VAL A 121 5.98 10.18 -10.84
N TYR A 122 5.66 9.04 -11.44
CA TYR A 122 4.31 8.44 -11.40
C TYR A 122 4.09 7.73 -10.07
N ILE A 123 3.39 8.43 -9.18
CA ILE A 123 3.36 8.11 -7.75
C ILE A 123 2.44 6.94 -7.41
N CYS A 124 1.45 6.66 -8.26
CA CYS A 124 0.34 5.78 -7.92
C CYS A 124 0.33 4.51 -8.76
N THR A 125 -0.15 3.42 -8.16
CA THR A 125 -0.45 2.17 -8.87
C THR A 125 -1.92 2.11 -9.34
N LEU A 126 -2.72 3.12 -9.01
CA LEU A 126 -4.16 3.18 -9.30
C LEU A 126 -4.52 4.29 -10.30
N CYS A 127 -3.76 5.39 -10.34
CA CYS A 127 -4.00 6.52 -11.23
C CYS A 127 -2.71 6.97 -11.93
N ASP A 128 -2.84 7.94 -12.83
CA ASP A 128 -1.72 8.41 -13.68
C ASP A 128 -1.01 9.66 -13.19
N SER A 129 -1.43 10.17 -12.04
CA SER A 129 -0.91 11.43 -11.51
C SER A 129 0.56 11.36 -11.19
N THR A 130 1.24 12.46 -11.48
CA THR A 130 2.62 12.66 -11.05
C THR A 130 2.70 13.00 -9.57
N ARG A 131 3.88 12.88 -8.97
CA ARG A 131 4.15 13.24 -7.58
C ARG A 131 3.91 14.73 -7.32
N LEU A 132 4.18 15.58 -8.31
CA LEU A 132 3.93 17.01 -8.24
C LEU A 132 2.43 17.29 -8.24
N GLU A 133 1.69 16.76 -9.21
CA GLU A 133 0.22 16.89 -9.28
C GLU A 133 -0.46 16.36 -8.03
N ALA A 134 -0.04 15.18 -7.55
CA ALA A 134 -0.56 14.58 -6.34
C ALA A 134 -0.24 15.39 -5.07
N SER A 135 0.81 16.22 -5.07
CA SER A 135 1.09 17.13 -3.95
C SER A 135 0.26 18.42 -3.98
N GLN A 136 -0.26 18.79 -5.15
CA GLN A 136 -1.07 20.00 -5.34
C GLN A 136 -2.56 19.72 -5.14
N ASN A 137 -3.07 18.66 -5.75
CA ASN A 137 -4.48 18.26 -5.68
C ASN A 137 -4.76 17.39 -4.44
N ILE A 138 -3.86 16.45 -4.13
CA ILE A 138 -3.87 15.52 -2.98
C ILE A 138 -5.04 14.53 -2.98
N VAL A 139 -6.29 14.98 -3.10
CA VAL A 139 -7.51 14.19 -2.82
C VAL A 139 -8.36 13.89 -4.05
N PHE A 140 -8.39 14.74 -5.08
CA PHE A 140 -9.30 14.54 -6.22
C PHE A 140 -8.62 13.76 -7.35
N HIS A 141 -8.53 12.45 -7.18
CA HIS A 141 -8.05 11.52 -8.19
C HIS A 141 -9.00 10.32 -8.25
N SER A 142 -9.10 9.69 -9.42
CA SER A 142 -9.89 8.47 -9.60
C SER A 142 -9.00 7.32 -10.01
N ILE A 143 -9.48 6.09 -9.82
CA ILE A 143 -8.78 4.90 -10.28
C ILE A 143 -8.92 4.83 -11.81
N THR A 144 -7.80 4.91 -12.52
CA THR A 144 -7.74 4.82 -13.99
C THR A 144 -7.04 3.56 -14.46
N ARG A 145 -6.00 3.12 -13.75
CA ARG A 145 -5.17 1.99 -14.15
C ARG A 145 -5.90 0.66 -14.01
N SER A 146 -5.65 -0.22 -14.98
CA SER A 146 -6.03 -1.63 -14.93
C SER A 146 -4.95 -2.50 -15.57
N HIS A 147 -4.99 -3.80 -15.29
CA HIS A 147 -4.07 -4.76 -15.91
C HIS A 147 -4.15 -4.74 -17.44
N THR A 148 -5.36 -4.70 -18.00
CA THR A 148 -5.59 -4.61 -19.45
C THR A 148 -4.99 -3.35 -20.04
N GLU A 149 -5.22 -2.20 -19.40
CA GLU A 149 -4.66 -0.94 -19.87
C GLU A 149 -3.12 -0.93 -19.78
N ASN A 150 -2.54 -1.50 -18.73
CA ASN A 150 -1.08 -1.61 -18.62
C ASN A 150 -0.48 -2.48 -19.74
N LEU A 151 -1.16 -3.56 -20.17
CA LEU A 151 -0.73 -4.37 -21.31
C LEU A 151 -0.72 -3.54 -22.61
N GLU A 152 -1.78 -2.76 -22.85
CA GLU A 152 -1.89 -1.87 -24.02
C GLU A 152 -0.81 -0.78 -24.00
N ARG A 153 -0.58 -0.15 -22.84
CA ARG A 153 0.48 0.85 -22.65
C ARG A 153 1.87 0.27 -22.86
N TYR A 154 2.11 -0.97 -22.43
CA TYR A 154 3.37 -1.65 -22.71
C TYR A 154 3.56 -1.91 -24.23
N GLU A 155 2.52 -2.34 -24.95
CA GLU A 155 2.64 -2.52 -26.40
C GLU A 155 2.90 -1.19 -27.13
N MET A 156 2.33 -0.09 -26.63
CA MET A 156 2.63 1.26 -27.12
C MET A 156 4.09 1.64 -26.84
N TRP A 157 4.59 1.40 -25.62
CA TRP A 157 6.00 1.60 -25.25
C TRP A 157 6.95 0.80 -26.15
N ARG A 158 6.67 -0.49 -26.34
CA ARG A 158 7.52 -1.42 -27.10
C ARG A 158 7.53 -1.09 -28.60
N SER A 159 6.40 -0.69 -29.16
CA SER A 159 6.26 -0.42 -30.60
C SER A 159 6.70 0.98 -31.00
N ASN A 160 6.55 1.97 -30.12
CA ASN A 160 6.79 3.39 -30.37
C ASN A 160 6.31 3.83 -31.77
N SER A 161 5.05 3.54 -32.10
CA SER A 161 4.45 3.81 -33.42
C SER A 161 4.43 5.30 -33.79
N HIS A 162 4.53 6.19 -32.81
CA HIS A 162 4.57 7.64 -32.99
C HIS A 162 5.99 8.22 -33.12
N HIS A 163 7.02 7.37 -33.03
CA HIS A 163 8.44 7.77 -33.09
C HIS A 163 8.79 8.91 -32.11
N GLU A 164 8.24 8.82 -30.91
CA GLU A 164 8.44 9.79 -29.84
C GLU A 164 9.82 9.63 -29.20
N SER A 165 10.29 10.69 -28.55
CA SER A 165 11.46 10.62 -27.69
C SER A 165 11.18 9.71 -26.49
N ALA A 166 12.23 9.26 -25.80
CA ALA A 166 12.06 8.41 -24.62
C ALA A 166 11.22 9.07 -23.52
N ASP A 167 11.40 10.37 -23.30
CA ASP A 167 10.66 11.13 -22.27
C ASP A 167 9.19 11.35 -22.67
N ASP A 168 8.93 11.69 -23.93
CA ASP A 168 7.56 11.88 -24.44
C ASP A 168 6.78 10.55 -24.44
N LEU A 169 7.42 9.46 -24.88
CA LEU A 169 6.81 8.13 -24.87
C LEU A 169 6.54 7.67 -23.44
N ARG A 170 7.49 7.87 -22.52
CA ARG A 170 7.34 7.59 -21.08
C ARG A 170 6.16 8.34 -20.48
N ASP A 171 5.97 9.61 -20.88
CA ASP A 171 4.79 10.36 -20.45
C ASP A 171 3.51 9.84 -21.08
N ARG A 172 3.50 9.50 -22.36
CA ARG A 172 2.33 8.90 -23.01
C ARG A 172 1.86 7.63 -22.31
N VAL A 173 2.79 6.73 -21.97
CA VAL A 173 2.47 5.44 -21.30
C VAL A 173 2.40 5.55 -19.78
N LYS A 174 2.60 6.75 -19.22
CA LYS A 174 2.56 7.06 -17.79
C LYS A 174 3.46 6.11 -16.98
N GLY A 175 4.68 5.87 -17.46
CA GLY A 175 5.68 5.04 -16.77
C GLY A 175 5.41 3.53 -16.78
N VAL A 176 4.59 3.02 -17.70
CA VAL A 176 4.51 1.57 -18.00
C VAL A 176 5.57 1.22 -19.04
N SER A 177 6.69 0.66 -18.59
CA SER A 177 7.85 0.37 -19.45
C SER A 177 8.28 -1.11 -19.46
N ALA A 178 7.58 -1.95 -18.69
CA ALA A 178 7.76 -3.39 -18.67
C ALA A 178 6.41 -4.08 -18.90
N LYS A 179 6.43 -5.35 -19.33
CA LYS A 179 5.20 -6.09 -19.64
C LYS A 179 4.54 -6.57 -18.35
N PRO A 180 3.29 -6.20 -18.07
CA PRO A 180 2.53 -6.81 -16.98
C PRO A 180 2.44 -8.32 -17.16
N PHE A 181 2.54 -9.09 -16.07
CA PHE A 181 2.40 -10.54 -16.13
C PHE A 181 1.50 -11.16 -15.05
N ILE A 182 1.16 -10.43 -13.97
CA ILE A 182 0.14 -10.85 -13.00
C ILE A 182 -0.94 -9.78 -12.95
N GLU A 183 -2.19 -10.15 -13.21
CA GLU A 183 -3.34 -9.27 -12.99
C GLU A 183 -3.56 -9.06 -11.49
N THR A 184 -3.33 -7.83 -11.04
CA THR A 184 -3.64 -7.36 -9.69
C THR A 184 -4.94 -6.58 -9.68
N LEU A 185 -5.61 -6.55 -8.53
CA LEU A 185 -6.77 -5.66 -8.36
C LEU A 185 -6.27 -4.28 -7.92
N PRO A 186 -6.62 -3.18 -8.60
CA PRO A 186 -6.29 -1.82 -8.16
C PRO A 186 -6.84 -1.54 -6.77
N SER A 187 -5.97 -1.62 -5.76
CA SER A 187 -6.33 -1.53 -4.35
C SER A 187 -5.14 -1.05 -3.51
N ILE A 188 -5.28 -1.12 -2.19
CA ILE A 188 -4.26 -0.70 -1.21
C ILE A 188 -4.03 -1.87 -0.25
N ASP A 189 -2.77 -2.28 -0.10
CA ASP A 189 -2.39 -3.14 1.01
C ASP A 189 -2.41 -2.33 2.32
N ALA A 190 -3.39 -2.65 3.16
CA ALA A 190 -3.62 -1.98 4.43
C ALA A 190 -2.45 -2.13 5.41
N LEU A 191 -1.69 -3.23 5.36
CA LEU A 191 -0.55 -3.44 6.25
C LEU A 191 0.62 -2.51 5.90
N HIS A 192 1.05 -2.50 4.64
CA HIS A 192 2.13 -1.61 4.22
C HIS A 192 1.68 -0.14 4.18
N CYS A 193 0.39 0.14 3.98
CA CYS A 193 -0.17 1.48 4.17
C CYS A 193 0.03 1.97 5.62
N ASP A 194 -0.33 1.15 6.61
CA ASP A 194 -0.13 1.46 8.03
C ASP A 194 1.36 1.71 8.36
N ILE A 195 2.26 0.86 7.84
CA ILE A 195 3.71 0.97 8.06
C ILE A 195 4.26 2.24 7.41
N GLY A 196 3.88 2.49 6.15
CA GLY A 196 4.32 3.65 5.37
C GLY A 196 3.86 4.97 6.00
N ASN A 197 2.58 5.06 6.35
CA ASN A 197 2.02 6.23 7.00
C ASN A 197 2.65 6.47 8.38
N ALA A 198 2.83 5.41 9.19
CA ALA A 198 3.49 5.56 10.48
C ALA A 198 4.95 6.00 10.36
N ALA A 199 5.70 5.50 9.38
CA ALA A 199 7.06 5.96 9.10
C ALA A 199 7.08 7.45 8.70
N GLU A 200 6.06 7.90 7.96
CA GLU A 200 5.92 9.29 7.55
C GLU A 200 5.58 10.21 8.73
N PHE A 201 4.66 9.81 9.61
CA PHE A 201 4.38 10.51 10.88
C PHE A 201 5.60 10.53 11.81
N PHE A 202 6.34 9.42 11.92
CA PHE A 202 7.61 9.39 12.65
C PHE A 202 8.58 10.43 12.09
N LYS A 203 8.63 10.59 10.77
CA LYS A 203 9.45 11.61 10.13
C LYS A 203 8.95 13.02 10.43
N ILE A 204 7.63 13.26 10.39
CA ILE A 204 7.03 14.54 10.79
C ILE A 204 7.45 14.88 12.22
N PHE A 205 7.30 13.97 13.18
CA PHE A 205 7.67 14.20 14.58
C PHE A 205 9.15 14.63 14.74
N GLN A 206 10.07 13.98 14.02
CA GLN A 206 11.48 14.39 14.02
C GLN A 206 11.69 15.82 13.52
N LEU A 207 10.98 16.21 12.46
CA LEU A 207 11.12 17.52 11.82
C LEU A 207 10.47 18.63 12.67
N GLU A 208 9.39 18.32 13.39
CA GLU A 208 8.73 19.23 14.32
C GLU A 208 9.58 19.50 15.57
N ILE A 209 10.22 18.46 16.12
CA ILE A 209 11.21 18.62 17.21
C ILE A 209 12.36 19.54 16.78
N GLY A 210 12.77 19.43 15.51
CA GLY A 210 13.82 20.25 14.92
C GLY A 210 13.41 21.65 14.47
N GLU A 211 12.13 21.99 14.56
CA GLU A 211 11.55 23.22 14.00
C GLU A 211 12.00 23.49 12.55
N VAL A 212 11.99 22.47 11.68
CA VAL A 212 12.49 22.57 10.29
C VAL A 212 11.75 23.63 9.47
N TYR A 213 10.51 23.94 9.84
CA TYR A 213 9.74 25.05 9.26
C TYR A 213 10.38 26.44 9.51
N LYS A 214 11.28 26.57 10.50
CA LYS A 214 12.14 27.76 10.72
C LYS A 214 13.56 27.56 10.20
N ASN A 215 14.08 26.34 10.31
CA ASN A 215 15.46 25.99 9.98
C ASN A 215 15.52 24.92 8.87
N PRO A 216 15.33 25.31 7.60
CA PRO A 216 15.23 24.35 6.49
C PRO A 216 16.54 23.60 6.25
N ASP A 217 17.68 24.26 6.45
CA ASP A 217 19.03 23.80 6.09
C ASP A 217 19.73 22.93 7.15
N ALA A 218 18.96 22.36 8.09
CA ALA A 218 19.53 21.55 9.16
C ALA A 218 20.34 20.36 8.64
N SER A 219 21.53 20.21 9.22
CA SER A 219 22.54 19.19 8.92
C SER A 219 22.04 17.76 9.17
N LYS A 220 22.74 16.77 8.61
CA LYS A 220 22.44 15.35 8.85
C LYS A 220 22.63 14.99 10.33
N GLU A 221 23.60 15.59 10.98
CA GLU A 221 23.94 15.39 12.39
C GLU A 221 22.83 15.94 13.30
N GLU A 222 22.28 17.12 12.98
CA GLU A 222 21.11 17.67 13.68
C GLU A 222 19.89 16.79 13.55
N ARG A 223 19.59 16.33 12.33
CA ARG A 223 18.47 15.42 12.09
C ARG A 223 18.62 14.10 12.86
N LYS A 224 19.84 13.57 12.97
CA LYS A 224 20.15 12.40 13.83
C LYS A 224 19.94 12.70 15.32
N ARG A 225 20.29 13.90 15.80
CA ARG A 225 20.02 14.32 17.18
C ARG A 225 18.52 14.38 17.48
N TRP A 226 17.71 14.91 16.57
CA TRP A 226 16.24 14.95 16.73
C TRP A 226 15.64 13.55 16.75
N GLN A 227 16.10 12.67 15.86
CA GLN A 227 15.71 11.25 15.90
C GLN A 227 16.06 10.61 17.24
N SER A 228 17.30 10.76 17.74
CA SER A 228 17.71 10.21 19.03
C SER A 228 16.87 10.77 20.20
N THR A 229 16.49 12.05 20.12
CA THR A 229 15.63 12.70 21.12
C THR A 229 14.23 12.10 21.12
N LEU A 230 13.62 11.95 19.94
CA LEU A 230 12.32 11.30 19.77
C LEU A 230 12.35 9.85 20.27
N ASP A 231 13.36 9.08 19.87
CA ASP A 231 13.57 7.69 20.24
C ASP A 231 13.66 7.49 21.77
N LYS A 232 14.46 8.34 22.44
CA LYS A 232 14.57 8.32 23.91
C LYS A 232 13.24 8.66 24.59
N HIS A 233 12.51 9.63 24.05
CA HIS A 233 11.26 10.09 24.62
C HIS A 233 10.13 9.06 24.43
N LEU A 234 9.98 8.48 23.24
CA LEU A 234 9.02 7.40 22.97
C LEU A 234 9.32 6.15 23.79
N ARG A 235 10.60 5.83 24.03
CA ARG A 235 10.96 4.76 24.97
C ARG A 235 10.49 5.08 26.38
N LYS A 236 10.68 6.32 26.85
CA LYS A 236 10.32 6.74 28.21
C LYS A 236 8.80 6.80 28.43
N LYS A 237 8.05 7.37 27.48
CA LYS A 237 6.61 7.64 27.62
C LYS A 237 5.71 6.54 27.08
N MET A 238 6.09 5.94 25.96
CA MET A 238 5.26 4.96 25.23
C MET A 238 5.79 3.52 25.34
N ASN A 239 6.90 3.31 26.06
CA ASN A 239 7.60 2.02 26.13
C ASN A 239 7.94 1.45 24.74
N LEU A 240 8.23 2.34 23.78
CA LEU A 240 8.60 1.99 22.42
C LEU A 240 10.11 1.97 22.26
N LYS A 241 10.68 0.78 22.06
CA LYS A 241 12.11 0.64 21.76
C LYS A 241 12.37 1.14 20.33
N PRO A 242 13.43 1.94 20.09
CA PRO A 242 13.86 2.32 18.75
C PRO A 242 14.08 1.09 17.87
N ILE A 243 13.62 1.17 16.63
CA ILE A 243 13.71 0.10 15.64
C ILE A 243 14.42 0.63 14.39
N MET A 244 15.12 -0.26 13.69
CA MET A 244 15.82 0.11 12.45
C MET A 244 14.84 0.32 11.28
N ARG A 245 13.79 -0.50 11.19
CA ARG A 245 12.74 -0.41 10.17
C ARG A 245 11.37 -0.44 10.82
N MET A 246 10.48 0.44 10.37
CA MET A 246 9.09 0.49 10.84
C MET A 246 8.41 -0.86 10.60
N ASN A 247 7.66 -1.35 11.59
CA ASN A 247 6.87 -2.57 11.49
C ASN A 247 5.45 -2.33 11.99
N GLY A 248 4.54 -3.26 11.70
CA GLY A 248 3.11 -3.11 12.02
C GLY A 248 2.81 -2.93 13.51
N ASN A 249 3.57 -3.57 14.41
CA ASN A 249 3.39 -3.42 15.86
C ASN A 249 3.76 -2.01 16.33
N PHE A 250 4.89 -1.50 15.85
CA PHE A 250 5.33 -0.14 16.18
C PHE A 250 4.39 0.89 15.56
N ALA A 251 3.99 0.71 14.31
CA ALA A 251 3.02 1.57 13.63
C ALA A 251 1.70 1.69 14.41
N ARG A 252 1.15 0.57 14.88
CA ARG A 252 -0.09 0.57 15.69
C ARG A 252 0.03 1.35 17.00
N LYS A 253 1.18 1.26 17.68
CA LYS A 253 1.41 1.99 18.94
C LYS A 253 1.76 3.46 18.70
N LEU A 254 2.47 3.76 17.62
CA LEU A 254 2.89 5.11 17.27
C LEU A 254 1.69 5.96 16.80
N MET A 255 0.77 5.37 16.03
CA MET A 255 -0.42 6.06 15.54
C MET A 255 -1.51 6.06 16.62
N ALA A 256 -1.35 6.90 17.64
CA ALA A 256 -2.26 7.02 18.78
C ALA A 256 -2.24 8.45 19.36
N HIS A 257 -3.34 8.86 20.02
CA HIS A 257 -3.45 10.17 20.65
C HIS A 257 -2.37 10.38 21.74
N GLU A 258 -2.12 9.36 22.54
CA GLU A 258 -1.12 9.40 23.62
C GLU A 258 0.29 9.63 23.07
N THR A 259 0.59 9.07 21.89
CA THR A 259 1.88 9.27 21.23
C THR A 259 2.03 10.72 20.80
N VAL A 260 1.02 11.34 20.17
CA VAL A 260 1.15 12.73 19.75
C VAL A 260 1.23 13.69 20.95
N GLU A 261 0.54 13.40 22.06
CA GLU A 261 0.70 14.18 23.30
C GLU A 261 2.11 14.06 23.87
N ALA A 262 2.68 12.85 23.92
CA ALA A 262 4.07 12.67 24.35
C ALA A 262 5.04 13.44 23.43
N VAL A 263 4.85 13.39 22.11
CA VAL A 263 5.69 14.14 21.17
C VAL A 263 5.53 15.66 21.35
N CYS A 264 4.33 16.15 21.67
CA CYS A 264 4.08 17.57 21.92
C CYS A 264 4.88 18.12 23.11
N GLU A 265 5.25 17.29 24.10
CA GLU A 265 6.15 17.69 25.20
C GLU A 265 7.53 18.15 24.70
N LEU A 266 7.97 17.66 23.53
CA LEU A 266 9.25 18.03 22.92
C LEU A 266 9.16 19.24 21.98
N ILE A 267 7.96 19.70 21.67
CA ILE A 267 7.71 20.77 20.70
C ILE A 267 7.46 22.07 21.47
N ARG A 268 8.11 23.16 21.06
CA ARG A 268 8.03 24.45 21.76
C ARG A 268 6.79 25.26 21.41
N SER A 269 6.39 25.26 20.14
CA SER A 269 5.28 26.08 19.64
C SER A 269 3.93 25.40 19.88
N GLU A 270 3.02 26.07 20.60
CA GLU A 270 1.67 25.55 20.84
C GLU A 270 0.86 25.43 19.55
N GLU A 271 1.06 26.35 18.59
CA GLU A 271 0.42 26.26 17.28
C GLU A 271 0.79 24.96 16.55
N ARG A 272 2.06 24.54 16.64
CA ARG A 272 2.53 23.28 16.05
C ARG A 272 1.97 22.07 16.76
N ARG A 273 1.83 22.12 18.09
CA ARG A 273 1.18 21.05 18.88
C ARG A 273 -0.27 20.87 18.46
N VAL A 274 -1.04 21.95 18.34
CA VAL A 274 -2.43 21.90 17.85
C VAL A 274 -2.49 21.28 16.45
N ALA A 275 -1.63 21.72 15.52
CA ALA A 275 -1.61 21.17 14.16
C ALA A 275 -1.29 19.67 14.12
N LEU A 276 -0.37 19.19 14.97
CA LEU A 276 -0.04 17.76 15.05
C LEU A 276 -1.16 16.93 15.66
N ARG A 277 -1.81 17.43 16.71
CA ARG A 277 -2.97 16.77 17.33
C ARG A 277 -4.10 16.62 16.33
N GLU A 278 -4.41 17.69 15.60
CA GLU A 278 -5.44 17.68 14.55
C GLU A 278 -5.07 16.70 13.42
N LEU A 279 -3.81 16.70 12.98
CA LEU A 279 -3.35 15.77 11.95
C LEU A 279 -3.49 14.30 12.41
N MET A 280 -3.13 13.99 13.64
CA MET A 280 -3.29 12.65 14.21
C MET A 280 -4.76 12.27 14.39
N ASP A 281 -5.59 13.19 14.87
CA ASP A 281 -7.04 12.97 15.05
C ASP A 281 -7.72 12.60 13.71
N LEU A 282 -7.44 13.37 12.65
CA LEU A 282 -7.95 13.07 11.31
C LEU A 282 -7.44 11.72 10.80
N TYR A 283 -6.16 11.41 11.00
CA TYR A 283 -5.61 10.10 10.63
C TYR A 283 -6.35 8.96 11.34
N LEU A 284 -6.62 9.10 12.65
CA LEU A 284 -7.31 8.10 13.45
C LEU A 284 -8.80 7.97 13.10
N LYS A 285 -9.43 9.03 12.59
CA LYS A 285 -10.79 8.98 12.03
C LYS A 285 -10.84 8.25 10.69
N MET A 286 -9.82 8.41 9.85
CA MET A 286 -9.79 7.76 8.54
C MET A 286 -9.32 6.30 8.63
N LYS A 287 -8.36 5.98 9.50
CA LYS A 287 -7.70 4.66 9.59
C LYS A 287 -8.63 3.46 9.71
N PRO A 288 -9.71 3.48 10.50
CA PRO A 288 -10.63 2.36 10.60
C PRO A 288 -11.23 1.98 9.25
N VAL A 289 -11.42 2.92 8.33
CA VAL A 289 -12.11 2.69 7.05
C VAL A 289 -11.34 1.75 6.12
N TRP A 290 -10.01 1.89 6.04
CA TRP A 290 -9.18 0.97 5.24
C TRP A 290 -8.66 -0.25 6.01
N ARG A 291 -8.94 -0.36 7.33
CA ARG A 291 -8.50 -1.48 8.17
C ARG A 291 -9.60 -2.43 8.60
N SER A 292 -10.83 -1.94 8.66
CA SER A 292 -12.02 -2.73 8.93
C SER A 292 -12.22 -3.79 7.86
N SER A 293 -12.77 -4.95 8.23
CA SER A 293 -13.13 -5.98 7.25
C SER A 293 -14.42 -5.60 6.50
N CYS A 294 -15.31 -4.86 7.16
CA CYS A 294 -16.51 -4.30 6.55
C CYS A 294 -16.80 -2.88 7.10
N PRO A 295 -16.18 -1.83 6.56
CA PRO A 295 -16.30 -0.47 7.11
C PRO A 295 -17.73 0.06 7.10
N ALA A 296 -18.56 -0.34 6.14
CA ALA A 296 -19.98 0.01 6.09
C ALA A 296 -20.80 -0.53 7.28
N LYS A 297 -20.31 -1.55 7.99
CA LYS A 297 -20.95 -2.11 9.20
C LYS A 297 -20.21 -1.74 10.48
N GLU A 298 -18.88 -1.73 10.45
CA GLU A 298 -18.05 -1.53 11.64
C GLU A 298 -17.80 -0.05 11.95
N CYS A 299 -17.74 0.82 10.93
CA CYS A 299 -17.48 2.25 11.08
C CYS A 299 -18.19 3.13 10.03
N PRO A 300 -19.53 3.00 9.86
CA PRO A 300 -20.29 3.67 8.78
C PRO A 300 -20.19 5.20 8.82
N GLU A 301 -20.19 5.80 10.01
CA GLU A 301 -20.07 7.26 10.16
C GLU A 301 -18.71 7.77 9.68
N LEU A 302 -17.63 7.04 10.01
CA LEU A 302 -16.27 7.37 9.58
C LEU A 302 -16.11 7.19 8.06
N LEU A 303 -16.74 6.16 7.49
CA LEU A 303 -16.79 5.95 6.04
C LEU A 303 -17.49 7.14 5.34
N CYS A 304 -18.65 7.56 5.85
CA CYS A 304 -19.40 8.68 5.29
C CYS A 304 -18.62 10.01 5.37
N GLN A 305 -17.88 10.23 6.46
CA GLN A 305 -17.08 11.43 6.67
C GLN A 305 -15.69 11.38 6.03
N TYR A 306 -15.32 10.27 5.37
CA TYR A 306 -13.95 10.05 4.93
C TYR A 306 -13.45 11.16 4.01
N SER A 307 -14.23 11.53 2.99
CA SER A 307 -13.86 12.57 2.03
C SER A 307 -13.66 13.95 2.67
N PHE A 308 -14.46 14.28 3.69
CA PHE A 308 -14.28 15.51 4.45
C PHE A 308 -12.98 15.45 5.28
N ASN A 309 -12.74 14.33 5.97
CA ASN A 309 -11.55 14.14 6.78
C ASN A 309 -10.28 14.14 5.91
N SER A 310 -10.31 13.54 4.72
CA SER A 310 -9.17 13.51 3.81
C SER A 310 -8.86 14.89 3.21
N GLN A 311 -9.88 15.67 2.85
CA GLN A 311 -9.73 17.07 2.45
C GLN A 311 -9.11 17.91 3.57
N ARG A 312 -9.63 17.79 4.79
CA ARG A 312 -9.07 18.53 5.93
C ARG A 312 -7.63 18.12 6.25
N PHE A 313 -7.32 16.82 6.13
CA PHE A 313 -5.95 16.32 6.28
C PHE A 313 -5.03 16.92 5.23
N ALA A 314 -5.46 16.93 3.97
CA ALA A 314 -4.72 17.53 2.85
C ALA A 314 -4.47 19.03 3.04
N GLU A 315 -5.46 19.79 3.54
CA GLU A 315 -5.31 21.20 3.90
C GLU A 315 -4.23 21.41 4.97
N LEU A 316 -4.21 20.58 6.01
CA LEU A 316 -3.16 20.66 7.04
C LEU A 316 -1.79 20.37 6.44
N LEU A 317 -1.67 19.38 5.56
CA LEU A 317 -0.42 19.07 4.88
C LEU A 317 0.08 20.25 4.04
N SER A 318 -0.80 20.85 3.23
CA SER A 318 -0.46 21.93 2.30
C SER A 318 -0.23 23.28 2.98
N THR A 319 -0.79 23.50 4.17
CA THR A 319 -0.63 24.74 4.93
C THR A 319 0.38 24.58 6.07
N LYS A 320 0.06 23.78 7.09
CA LYS A 320 0.87 23.65 8.30
C LYS A 320 2.12 22.81 8.07
N PHE A 321 2.11 21.84 7.15
CA PHE A 321 3.28 21.01 6.85
C PHE A 321 3.87 21.27 5.47
N LYS A 322 3.63 22.48 4.93
CA LYS A 322 4.11 22.92 3.61
C LYS A 322 5.61 22.70 3.40
N TYR A 323 6.41 22.96 4.43
CA TYR A 323 7.88 22.75 4.43
C TYR A 323 8.30 21.31 4.07
N ARG A 324 7.39 20.33 4.17
CA ARG A 324 7.60 18.94 3.81
C ARG A 324 6.85 18.51 2.55
N TYR A 325 5.64 19.03 2.33
CA TYR A 325 4.73 18.52 1.29
C TYR A 325 4.55 19.43 0.07
N GLU A 326 5.23 20.58 0.02
CA GLU A 326 5.27 21.38 -1.21
C GLU A 326 6.05 20.64 -2.30
N GLY A 327 5.36 20.31 -3.40
CA GLY A 327 5.95 19.64 -4.57
C GLY A 327 6.21 18.14 -4.42
N LYS A 328 5.86 17.55 -3.26
CA LYS A 328 6.01 16.11 -3.03
C LYS A 328 5.04 15.56 -1.99
N ILE A 329 4.61 14.32 -2.18
CA ILE A 329 3.82 13.54 -1.22
C ILE A 329 4.29 12.08 -1.26
N THR A 330 4.03 11.31 -0.20
CA THR A 330 4.33 9.87 -0.19
C THR A 330 3.26 9.10 -0.96
N ASN A 331 3.63 7.94 -1.51
CA ASN A 331 2.71 7.11 -2.30
C ASN A 331 1.52 6.65 -1.44
N TYR A 332 1.78 6.26 -0.19
CA TYR A 332 0.71 5.84 0.73
C TYR A 332 -0.17 6.99 1.22
N PHE A 333 0.34 8.23 1.42
CA PHE A 333 -0.55 9.37 1.68
C PHE A 333 -1.45 9.66 0.48
N HIS A 334 -0.90 9.68 -0.74
CA HIS A 334 -1.72 9.85 -1.92
C HIS A 334 -2.80 8.77 -2.03
N LYS A 335 -2.45 7.49 -1.86
CA LYS A 335 -3.41 6.37 -1.82
C LYS A 335 -4.47 6.51 -0.75
N THR A 336 -4.06 6.85 0.47
CA THR A 336 -4.95 7.01 1.62
C THR A 336 -5.95 8.15 1.40
N LEU A 337 -5.48 9.27 0.87
CA LEU A 337 -6.28 10.50 0.79
C LEU A 337 -7.18 10.57 -0.44
N ALA A 338 -6.76 9.95 -1.55
CA ALA A 338 -7.48 10.02 -2.83
C ALA A 338 -8.35 8.79 -3.12
N HIS A 339 -7.87 7.58 -2.84
CA HIS A 339 -8.44 6.36 -3.45
C HIS A 339 -9.27 5.50 -2.50
N VAL A 340 -9.14 5.66 -1.18
CA VAL A 340 -9.86 4.81 -0.21
C VAL A 340 -11.39 4.84 -0.41
N PRO A 341 -12.06 5.99 -0.63
CA PRO A 341 -13.51 6.01 -0.85
C PRO A 341 -13.97 5.30 -2.12
N GLU A 342 -13.15 5.26 -3.17
CA GLU A 342 -13.49 4.57 -4.44
C GLU A 342 -13.22 3.06 -4.35
N ILE A 343 -12.27 2.64 -3.52
CA ILE A 343 -11.94 1.23 -3.29
C ILE A 343 -13.01 0.53 -2.44
N ILE A 344 -13.59 1.23 -1.46
CA ILE A 344 -14.63 0.71 -0.54
C ILE A 344 -16.00 0.78 -1.21
#